data_AF-A0A382X719-F1
#
_entry.id   AF-A0A382X719-F1
#
_cell.length_a   1.000
_cell.length_b   1.000
_cell.length_c   1.000
_cell.angle_alpha   90.00
_cell.angle_beta   90.00
_cell.angle_gamma   90.00
#
_symmetry.space_group_name_H-M   'P 1'
#
loop_
_entity.id
_entity.type
_entity.pdbx_description
1 polymer ?
#
loop_
_entity_poly.entity_id
_entity_poly.type
_entity_poly.pdbx_seq_one_letter_code
_entity_poly.pdbx_strand_id
1 'polypeptide(L)'
;LGEPGYMLDNAEAHLNSLSGLWKRLDLDKDVEPFAQTVSSTSITPPIQTELKESRAEPKAKLAKRQPTAFLPPSDRYGTENTEHLAAEMLELFIGEAKEEVASINHNLHAWVEAPDNLSKLVTVRRSFHTLKGSGRMVGAEYMGEFAWSIEKLMNRLINKTLVRTPPMIDFIVEATKAVPELVEQLEFGTPPETNIAQLMVRAKGFVDGDPHAPILVHARPEPASSEAEGISFEMDPVLLDIFIKETQRHLKVIYDYLDACNRSRPPYQITD
;
A
#
# COMPACT_ATOMS: atom_id res chain seq x y z
N LEU A 1 14.44 29.44 14.05
CA LEU A 1 15.47 29.80 13.06
C LEU A 1 16.31 28.57 12.79
N GLY A 2 15.89 27.73 11.84
CA GLY A 2 16.77 26.69 11.28
C GLY A 2 17.55 27.28 10.11
N GLU A 3 18.78 26.82 9.88
CA GLU A 3 19.58 27.31 8.75
C GLU A 3 19.12 26.65 7.43
N PRO A 4 19.10 27.39 6.30
CA PRO A 4 18.63 26.84 5.02
C PRO A 4 19.44 25.65 4.47
N GLY A 5 20.65 25.41 4.97
CA GLY A 5 21.56 24.35 4.49
C GLY A 5 20.95 22.94 4.59
N TYR A 6 20.24 22.63 5.69
CA TYR A 6 19.81 21.26 6.00
C TYR A 6 18.94 20.58 4.91
N MET A 7 18.19 21.35 4.11
CA MET A 7 17.45 20.77 2.96
C MET A 7 18.35 20.51 1.74
N LEU A 8 19.40 21.32 1.55
CA LEU A 8 20.41 21.12 0.52
C LEU A 8 21.30 19.93 0.87
N ASP A 9 21.76 19.86 2.13
CA ASP A 9 22.62 18.78 2.64
C ASP A 9 21.95 17.40 2.48
N ASN A 10 20.66 17.29 2.83
CA ASN A 10 19.92 16.03 2.70
C ASN A 10 19.71 15.64 1.22
N ALA A 11 19.39 16.62 0.36
CA ALA A 11 19.28 16.38 -1.08
C ALA A 11 20.63 15.93 -1.68
N GLU A 12 21.75 16.58 -1.30
CA GLU A 12 23.09 16.22 -1.74
C GLU A 12 23.51 14.83 -1.23
N ALA A 13 23.13 14.43 -0.02
CA ALA A 13 23.34 13.07 0.49
C ALA A 13 22.60 11.99 -0.33
N HIS A 14 21.34 12.23 -0.69
CA HIS A 14 20.58 11.33 -1.57
C HIS A 14 21.19 11.29 -2.99
N LEU A 15 21.58 12.44 -3.55
CA LEU A 15 22.22 12.53 -4.88
C LEU A 15 23.56 11.81 -4.94
N ASN A 16 24.38 11.91 -3.90
CA ASN A 16 25.64 11.15 -3.78
C ASN A 16 25.41 9.64 -3.61
N SER A 17 24.31 9.24 -2.96
CA SER A 17 23.91 7.83 -2.87
C SER A 17 23.51 7.26 -4.24
N LEU A 18 22.80 8.06 -5.05
CA LEU A 18 22.40 7.69 -6.42
C LEU A 18 23.60 7.66 -7.39
N SER A 19 24.51 8.63 -7.33
CA SER A 19 25.72 8.62 -8.16
C SER A 19 26.65 7.44 -7.86
N GLY A 20 26.72 7.02 -6.59
CA GLY A 20 27.41 5.81 -6.15
C GLY A 20 26.81 4.49 -6.67
N LEU A 21 25.52 4.48 -7.04
CA LEU A 21 24.88 3.35 -7.72
C LEU A 21 25.21 3.34 -9.22
N TRP A 22 25.13 4.48 -9.90
CA TRP A 22 25.47 4.57 -11.33
C TRP A 22 26.92 4.17 -11.62
N LYS A 23 27.85 4.54 -10.73
CA LYS A 23 29.27 4.14 -10.81
C LYS A 23 29.52 2.63 -10.60
N ARG A 24 28.48 1.85 -10.24
CA ARG A 24 28.50 0.38 -10.17
C ARG A 24 27.80 -0.30 -11.35
N LEU A 25 27.12 0.47 -12.23
CA LEU A 25 26.40 -0.05 -13.40
C LEU A 25 27.14 0.15 -14.74
N ASP A 26 28.29 0.84 -14.75
CA ASP A 26 29.18 1.04 -15.92
C ASP A 26 28.50 1.58 -17.20
N LEU A 27 27.47 2.42 -17.03
CA LEU A 27 26.66 3.03 -18.10
C LEU A 27 27.36 4.19 -18.84
N ASP A 28 28.67 4.36 -18.68
CA ASP A 28 29.40 5.60 -19.00
C ASP A 28 29.86 5.69 -20.47
N LYS A 29 28.98 5.27 -21.42
CA LYS A 29 29.26 5.24 -22.86
C LYS A 29 28.13 5.78 -23.73
N ASP A 30 28.47 6.86 -24.43
CA ASP A 30 27.94 7.28 -25.74
C ASP A 30 26.43 7.59 -25.83
N VAL A 31 26.04 8.76 -25.29
CA VAL A 31 24.73 9.39 -25.55
C VAL A 31 24.92 10.71 -26.31
N GLU A 32 24.72 10.68 -27.63
CA GLU A 32 24.67 11.86 -28.50
C GLU A 32 23.46 12.77 -28.17
N PRO A 33 23.60 14.11 -28.26
CA PRO A 33 22.55 15.06 -27.86
C PRO A 33 21.44 15.19 -28.93
N PHE A 34 20.31 14.53 -28.71
CA PHE A 34 19.14 14.71 -29.57
C PHE A 34 18.43 16.05 -29.30
N ALA A 35 18.09 16.77 -30.37
CA ALA A 35 17.59 18.15 -30.28
C ALA A 35 16.15 18.25 -29.75
N GLN A 36 15.84 19.39 -29.12
CA GLN A 36 14.52 19.71 -28.61
C GLN A 36 13.47 19.84 -29.73
N THR A 37 12.24 19.41 -29.46
CA THR A 37 11.04 20.05 -30.01
C THR A 37 9.99 20.14 -28.91
N VAL A 38 9.82 21.33 -28.36
CA VAL A 38 8.71 21.63 -27.45
C VAL A 38 7.44 21.89 -28.25
N SER A 39 6.31 21.39 -27.78
CA SER A 39 4.99 21.79 -28.27
C SER A 39 4.06 22.00 -27.08
N SER A 40 3.84 23.26 -26.74
CA SER A 40 3.07 23.68 -25.58
C SER A 40 1.58 23.78 -25.92
N THR A 41 0.71 23.12 -25.16
CA THR A 41 -0.74 23.36 -25.20
C THR A 41 -1.25 23.67 -23.80
N SER A 42 -1.61 24.93 -23.57
CA SER A 42 -2.24 25.40 -22.33
C SER A 42 -3.74 25.14 -22.35
N ILE A 43 -4.30 24.69 -21.22
CA ILE A 43 -5.74 24.68 -20.97
C ILE A 43 -6.00 25.22 -19.56
N THR A 44 -6.81 26.27 -19.46
CA THR A 44 -7.20 26.93 -18.20
C THR A 44 -8.54 26.38 -17.67
N PRO A 45 -8.74 26.34 -16.34
CA PRO A 45 -9.98 25.85 -15.73
C PRO A 45 -11.02 26.97 -15.51
N PRO A 46 -12.34 26.67 -15.62
CA PRO A 46 -13.40 27.58 -15.20
C PRO A 46 -14.10 27.15 -13.89
N ILE A 47 -13.78 27.89 -12.81
CA ILE A 47 -14.73 28.49 -11.83
C ILE A 47 -15.60 27.57 -10.93
N GLN A 48 -15.83 28.05 -9.71
CA GLN A 48 -16.58 27.43 -8.60
C GLN A 48 -18.07 27.82 -8.61
N THR A 49 -18.90 27.07 -7.90
CA THR A 49 -20.23 27.53 -7.42
C THR A 49 -20.48 27.06 -5.98
N GLU A 50 -20.80 27.98 -5.07
CA GLU A 50 -21.23 27.66 -3.71
C GLU A 50 -22.72 27.26 -3.64
N LEU A 51 -23.08 26.38 -2.69
CA LEU A 51 -24.38 26.41 -2.00
C LEU A 51 -24.18 26.08 -0.50
N LYS A 52 -24.95 26.74 0.37
CA LYS A 52 -24.90 26.61 1.84
C LYS A 52 -26.29 26.26 2.42
N GLU A 53 -26.27 25.85 3.69
CA GLU A 53 -27.37 25.61 4.67
C GLU A 53 -27.62 24.11 5.00
N SER A 54 -27.42 23.63 6.24
CA SER A 54 -28.20 23.83 7.51
C SER A 54 -29.55 23.06 7.48
N ARG A 55 -30.00 22.23 8.46
CA ARG A 55 -29.60 21.86 9.85
C ARG A 55 -30.63 20.81 10.38
N ALA A 56 -30.46 19.87 11.34
CA ALA A 56 -29.51 19.57 12.44
C ALA A 56 -29.33 18.04 12.69
N GLU A 57 -28.81 17.64 13.87
CA GLU A 57 -28.73 16.26 14.41
C GLU A 57 -30.03 15.78 15.11
N PRO A 58 -30.15 14.47 15.43
CA PRO A 58 -30.10 14.09 16.85
C PRO A 58 -29.01 13.06 17.20
N LYS A 59 -28.66 12.97 18.49
CA LYS A 59 -27.45 12.32 19.00
C LYS A 59 -27.63 10.85 19.41
N ALA A 60 -26.68 10.00 19.02
CA ALA A 60 -26.40 8.72 19.66
C ALA A 60 -24.89 8.59 19.94
N LYS A 61 -24.50 8.23 21.17
CA LYS A 61 -23.09 8.01 21.52
C LYS A 61 -22.64 6.64 21.02
N LEU A 62 -21.80 6.61 19.99
CA LEU A 62 -20.97 5.46 19.64
C LEU A 62 -19.50 5.91 19.64
N ALA A 63 -18.62 5.12 20.25
CA ALA A 63 -17.21 5.46 20.36
C ALA A 63 -16.55 5.40 18.96
N LYS A 64 -16.21 6.57 18.41
CA LYS A 64 -15.46 6.68 17.16
C LYS A 64 -13.99 6.36 17.44
N ARG A 65 -13.56 5.11 17.23
CA ARG A 65 -12.16 4.82 16.91
C ARG A 65 -11.85 5.53 15.59
N GLN A 66 -11.18 6.67 15.67
CA GLN A 66 -10.58 7.33 14.51
C GLN A 66 -9.23 6.67 14.20
N PRO A 67 -8.77 6.66 12.94
CA PRO A 67 -7.37 6.36 12.65
C PRO A 67 -6.48 7.40 13.36
N THR A 68 -5.47 6.93 14.06
CA THR A 68 -4.35 7.75 14.52
C THR A 68 -3.57 8.21 13.29
N ALA A 69 -3.75 9.46 12.89
CA ALA A 69 -2.96 10.09 11.84
C ALA A 69 -1.53 10.33 12.35
N PHE A 70 -0.69 9.30 12.29
CA PHE A 70 0.73 9.41 12.64
C PHE A 70 1.47 10.16 11.53
N LEU A 71 2.28 11.14 11.93
CA LEU A 71 3.16 11.86 11.01
C LEU A 71 4.32 10.95 10.62
N PRO A 72 4.80 10.97 9.36
CA PRO A 72 6.02 10.26 9.00
C PRO A 72 7.19 10.79 9.84
N PRO A 73 8.11 9.93 10.32
CA PRO A 73 9.33 10.38 10.99
C PRO A 73 10.15 11.28 10.06
N SER A 74 10.67 12.39 10.58
CA SER A 74 11.64 13.22 9.87
C SER A 74 13.02 12.54 9.86
N ASP A 75 13.77 12.66 8.76
CA ASP A 75 15.09 12.03 8.50
C ASP A 75 16.16 12.41 9.54
N ARG A 76 16.11 11.75 10.70
CA ARG A 76 17.01 11.94 11.85
C ARG A 76 17.58 10.64 12.40
N TYR A 77 17.33 9.55 11.69
CA TYR A 77 17.58 8.19 12.13
C TYR A 77 18.39 7.47 11.04
N GLY A 78 19.61 7.05 11.39
CA GLY A 78 20.45 6.23 10.51
C GLY A 78 19.83 4.85 10.27
N THR A 79 20.39 4.09 9.33
CA THR A 79 19.81 2.82 8.83
C THR A 79 19.44 1.82 9.93
N GLU A 80 20.29 1.68 10.96
CA GLU A 80 20.04 0.82 12.14
C GLU A 80 18.77 1.23 12.90
N ASN A 81 18.50 2.53 13.00
CA ASN A 81 17.35 3.07 13.71
C ASN A 81 16.08 3.06 12.83
N THR A 82 16.18 3.08 11.50
CA THR A 82 15.02 2.81 10.62
C THR A 82 14.59 1.34 10.67
N GLU A 83 15.54 0.40 10.76
CA GLU A 83 15.22 -1.04 10.96
C GLU A 83 14.59 -1.28 12.33
N HIS A 84 15.13 -0.68 13.40
CA HIS A 84 14.57 -0.80 14.74
C HIS A 84 13.12 -0.26 14.82
N LEU A 85 12.86 0.91 14.21
CA LEU A 85 11.51 1.49 14.16
C LEU A 85 10.53 0.63 13.34
N ALA A 86 10.99 0.02 12.25
CA ALA A 86 10.16 -0.90 11.46
C ALA A 86 9.76 -2.14 12.27
N ALA A 87 10.65 -2.66 13.11
CA ALA A 87 10.35 -3.76 14.04
C ALA A 87 9.33 -3.35 15.13
N GLU A 88 9.49 -2.18 15.75
CA GLU A 88 8.51 -1.65 16.73
C GLU A 88 7.12 -1.46 16.10
N MET A 89 7.06 -0.93 14.87
CA MET A 89 5.80 -0.75 14.14
C MET A 89 5.16 -2.11 13.77
N LEU A 90 5.95 -3.12 13.42
CA LEU A 90 5.45 -4.46 13.14
C LEU A 90 4.92 -5.16 14.40
N GLU A 91 5.58 -5.04 15.55
CA GLU A 91 5.09 -5.57 16.83
C GLU A 91 3.75 -4.93 17.22
N LEU A 92 3.64 -3.60 17.10
CA LEU A 92 2.39 -2.88 17.33
C LEU A 92 1.28 -3.36 16.38
N PHE A 93 1.58 -3.55 15.08
CA PHE A 93 0.63 -4.07 14.10
C PHE A 93 0.16 -5.50 14.44
N ILE A 94 1.05 -6.38 14.91
CA ILE A 94 0.69 -7.73 15.37
C ILE A 94 -0.29 -7.65 16.56
N GLY A 95 -0.07 -6.71 17.48
CA GLY A 95 -1.01 -6.40 18.56
C GLY A 95 -2.40 -5.95 18.06
N GLU A 96 -2.44 -4.96 17.17
CA GLU A 96 -3.69 -4.47 16.56
C GLU A 96 -4.41 -5.55 15.74
N ALA A 97 -3.66 -6.37 15.00
CA ALA A 97 -4.21 -7.45 14.18
C ALA A 97 -4.90 -8.51 15.04
N LYS A 98 -4.40 -8.79 16.26
CA LYS A 98 -5.06 -9.68 17.23
C LYS A 98 -6.38 -9.11 17.76
N GLU A 99 -6.49 -7.79 17.98
CA GLU A 99 -7.78 -7.16 18.26
C GLU A 99 -8.75 -7.30 17.07
N GLU A 100 -8.27 -7.08 15.85
CA GLU A 100 -9.11 -7.17 14.65
C GLU A 100 -9.54 -8.62 14.34
N VAL A 101 -8.71 -9.63 14.64
CA VAL A 101 -9.11 -11.06 14.62
C VAL A 101 -10.26 -11.33 15.61
N ALA A 102 -10.19 -10.79 16.83
CA ALA A 102 -11.28 -10.93 17.80
C ALA A 102 -12.58 -10.22 17.34
N SER A 103 -12.45 -9.02 16.74
CA SER A 103 -13.55 -8.28 16.10
C SER A 103 -14.19 -9.06 14.96
N ILE A 104 -13.37 -9.67 14.09
CA ILE A 104 -13.81 -10.53 12.97
C ILE A 104 -14.61 -11.71 13.53
N ASN A 105 -14.02 -12.50 14.43
CA ASN A 105 -14.66 -13.72 14.96
C ASN A 105 -16.02 -13.43 15.60
N HIS A 106 -16.12 -12.40 16.45
CA HIS A 106 -17.39 -12.02 17.09
C HIS A 106 -18.46 -11.55 16.09
N ASN A 107 -18.09 -10.70 15.12
CA ASN A 107 -19.06 -10.14 14.19
C ASN A 107 -19.41 -11.07 13.03
N LEU A 108 -18.51 -11.98 12.66
CA LEU A 108 -18.75 -13.01 11.66
C LEU A 108 -19.79 -14.03 12.15
N HIS A 109 -19.67 -14.54 13.38
CA HIS A 109 -20.64 -15.48 13.96
C HIS A 109 -22.06 -14.91 13.90
N ALA A 110 -22.24 -13.69 14.43
CA ALA A 110 -23.50 -12.97 14.43
C ALA A 110 -23.99 -12.54 13.03
N TRP A 111 -23.14 -12.58 12.00
CA TRP A 111 -23.55 -12.43 10.59
C TRP A 111 -23.97 -13.76 9.98
N VAL A 112 -23.28 -14.87 10.25
CA VAL A 112 -23.65 -16.20 9.75
C VAL A 112 -25.00 -16.65 10.31
N GLU A 113 -25.31 -16.32 11.57
CA GLU A 113 -26.63 -16.56 12.19
C GLU A 113 -27.75 -15.69 11.57
N ALA A 114 -27.42 -14.51 11.05
CA ALA A 114 -28.39 -13.57 10.47
C ALA A 114 -27.83 -12.87 9.20
N PRO A 115 -27.66 -13.58 8.06
CA PRO A 115 -26.89 -13.08 6.92
C PRO A 115 -27.43 -11.82 6.24
N ASP A 116 -28.70 -11.48 6.45
CA ASP A 116 -29.34 -10.25 5.96
C ASP A 116 -29.01 -9.03 6.84
N ASN A 117 -28.49 -9.23 8.06
CA ASN A 117 -28.02 -8.17 8.94
C ASN A 117 -26.63 -7.68 8.54
N LEU A 118 -26.57 -6.92 7.44
CA LEU A 118 -25.34 -6.37 6.87
C LEU A 118 -24.54 -5.47 7.84
N SER A 119 -25.11 -5.01 8.97
CA SER A 119 -24.36 -4.21 9.96
C SER A 119 -23.17 -4.97 10.57
N LYS A 120 -23.31 -6.30 10.70
CA LYS A 120 -22.25 -7.19 11.16
C LYS A 120 -21.18 -7.39 10.07
N LEU A 121 -21.60 -7.64 8.82
CA LEU A 121 -20.68 -7.73 7.68
C LEU A 121 -19.90 -6.42 7.43
N VAL A 122 -20.53 -5.25 7.58
CA VAL A 122 -19.87 -3.92 7.50
C VAL A 122 -18.77 -3.77 8.55
N THR A 123 -18.92 -4.43 9.71
CA THR A 123 -17.95 -4.40 10.81
C THR A 123 -16.80 -5.38 10.57
N VAL A 124 -17.07 -6.62 10.13
CA VAL A 124 -16.02 -7.55 9.65
C VAL A 124 -15.20 -6.89 8.52
N ARG A 125 -15.89 -6.28 7.55
CA ARG A 125 -15.27 -5.50 6.46
C ARG A 125 -14.53 -4.25 6.93
N ARG A 126 -14.77 -3.74 8.15
CA ARG A 126 -13.93 -2.69 8.75
C ARG A 126 -12.60 -3.28 9.19
N SER A 127 -12.61 -4.40 9.91
CA SER A 127 -11.39 -5.07 10.37
C SER A 127 -10.46 -5.46 9.22
N PHE A 128 -11.01 -6.03 8.13
CA PHE A 128 -10.25 -6.27 6.89
C PHE A 128 -9.70 -4.98 6.24
N HIS A 129 -10.44 -3.86 6.33
CA HIS A 129 -9.96 -2.57 5.83
C HIS A 129 -8.82 -2.00 6.69
N THR A 130 -8.86 -2.20 8.03
CA THR A 130 -7.77 -1.87 8.96
C THR A 130 -6.52 -2.68 8.61
N LEU A 131 -6.63 -4.01 8.57
CA LEU A 131 -5.52 -4.93 8.27
C LEU A 131 -4.83 -4.62 6.94
N LYS A 132 -5.60 -4.26 5.90
CA LYS A 132 -5.04 -3.75 4.63
C LYS A 132 -4.25 -2.45 4.80
N GLY A 133 -4.79 -1.51 5.59
CA GLY A 133 -4.21 -0.19 5.81
C GLY A 133 -2.89 -0.26 6.60
N SER A 134 -2.95 -0.72 7.84
CA SER A 134 -1.77 -0.81 8.71
C SER A 134 -0.79 -1.90 8.25
N GLY A 135 -1.26 -3.01 7.68
CA GLY A 135 -0.39 -4.05 7.11
C GLY A 135 0.53 -3.51 6.01
N ARG A 136 0.00 -2.70 5.07
CA ARG A 136 0.83 -2.01 4.05
C ARG A 136 1.77 -0.95 4.65
N MET A 137 1.42 -0.33 5.78
CA MET A 137 2.29 0.65 6.46
C MET A 137 3.50 0.01 7.15
N VAL A 138 3.43 -1.28 7.52
CA VAL A 138 4.51 -2.02 8.19
C VAL A 138 5.21 -3.06 7.31
N GLY A 139 5.00 -3.01 5.98
CA GLY A 139 5.60 -3.93 5.03
C GLY A 139 4.97 -5.34 4.99
N ALA A 140 3.90 -5.60 5.74
CA ALA A 140 3.14 -6.86 5.71
C ALA A 140 2.23 -6.95 4.46
N GLU A 141 2.82 -6.81 3.27
CA GLU A 141 2.10 -6.64 2.00
C GLU A 141 1.22 -7.85 1.65
N TYR A 142 1.66 -9.08 1.94
CA TYR A 142 0.87 -10.29 1.67
C TYR A 142 -0.42 -10.37 2.50
N MET A 143 -0.36 -9.98 3.78
CA MET A 143 -1.54 -9.77 4.63
C MET A 143 -2.42 -8.65 4.05
N GLY A 144 -1.82 -7.57 3.55
CA GLY A 144 -2.52 -6.44 2.95
C GLY A 144 -3.32 -6.82 1.69
N GLU A 145 -2.72 -7.54 0.75
CA GLU A 145 -3.37 -7.98 -0.48
C GLU A 145 -4.42 -9.06 -0.25
N PHE A 146 -4.17 -9.97 0.68
CA PHE A 146 -5.19 -10.90 1.15
C PHE A 146 -6.39 -10.15 1.74
N ALA A 147 -6.14 -9.22 2.67
CA ALA A 147 -7.19 -8.48 3.35
C ALA A 147 -8.02 -7.63 2.37
N TRP A 148 -7.36 -6.96 1.42
CA TRP A 148 -8.03 -6.22 0.35
C TRP A 148 -8.89 -7.11 -0.56
N SER A 149 -8.45 -8.34 -0.84
CA SER A 149 -9.17 -9.29 -1.68
C SER A 149 -10.50 -9.71 -1.05
N ILE A 150 -10.54 -9.98 0.25
CA ILE A 150 -11.79 -10.28 0.95
C ILE A 150 -12.62 -8.99 1.18
N GLU A 151 -11.99 -7.83 1.41
CA GLU A 151 -12.68 -6.53 1.48
C GLU A 151 -13.47 -6.23 0.20
N LYS A 152 -12.88 -6.48 -0.99
CA LYS A 152 -13.53 -6.30 -2.29
C LYS A 152 -14.80 -7.16 -2.42
N LEU A 153 -14.77 -8.44 -1.99
CA LEU A 153 -15.96 -9.30 -1.98
C LEU A 153 -17.05 -8.78 -1.04
N MET A 154 -16.69 -8.46 0.20
CA MET A 154 -17.65 -7.94 1.17
C MET A 154 -18.27 -6.61 0.72
N ASN A 155 -17.50 -5.72 0.08
CA ASN A 155 -18.01 -4.48 -0.52
C ASN A 155 -19.07 -4.76 -1.61
N ARG A 156 -18.87 -5.78 -2.47
CA ARG A 156 -19.85 -6.15 -3.52
C ARG A 156 -21.18 -6.62 -2.92
N LEU A 157 -21.13 -7.38 -1.81
CA LEU A 157 -22.29 -7.87 -1.05
C LEU A 157 -23.01 -6.75 -0.26
N ILE A 158 -22.26 -5.92 0.48
CA ILE A 158 -22.80 -4.79 1.25
C ILE A 158 -23.54 -3.80 0.34
N ASN A 159 -22.96 -3.49 -0.82
CA ASN A 159 -23.56 -2.60 -1.82
C ASN A 159 -24.67 -3.27 -2.65
N LYS A 160 -24.99 -4.56 -2.39
CA LYS A 160 -25.98 -5.37 -3.11
C LYS A 160 -25.74 -5.49 -4.63
N THR A 161 -24.51 -5.24 -5.06
CA THR A 161 -24.06 -5.41 -6.47
C THR A 161 -23.75 -6.85 -6.84
N LEU A 162 -23.73 -7.75 -5.85
CA LEU A 162 -23.58 -9.19 -5.98
C LEU A 162 -24.62 -9.86 -5.10
N VAL A 163 -25.31 -10.88 -5.62
CA VAL A 163 -26.30 -11.66 -4.86
C VAL A 163 -25.57 -12.68 -3.98
N ARG A 164 -25.80 -12.62 -2.66
CA ARG A 164 -25.24 -13.57 -1.70
C ARG A 164 -25.73 -14.99 -1.99
N THR A 165 -24.80 -15.92 -2.20
CA THR A 165 -25.09 -17.37 -2.28
C THR A 165 -24.49 -18.10 -1.06
N PRO A 166 -24.95 -19.32 -0.69
CA PRO A 166 -24.37 -20.06 0.43
C PRO A 166 -22.85 -20.28 0.29
N PRO A 167 -22.29 -20.69 -0.88
CA PRO A 167 -20.85 -20.85 -1.05
C PRO A 167 -20.03 -19.56 -0.84
N MET A 168 -20.62 -18.37 -0.98
CA MET A 168 -19.95 -17.11 -0.62
C MET A 168 -19.88 -16.90 0.91
N ILE A 169 -20.88 -17.38 1.66
CA ILE A 169 -20.85 -17.34 3.14
C ILE A 169 -19.78 -18.32 3.62
N ASP A 170 -19.81 -19.56 3.12
CA ASP A 170 -18.85 -20.61 3.45
C ASP A 170 -17.41 -20.14 3.13
N PHE A 171 -17.20 -19.54 1.96
CA PHE A 171 -15.92 -18.96 1.56
C PHE A 171 -15.46 -17.80 2.46
N ILE A 172 -16.37 -16.91 2.89
CA ILE A 172 -15.99 -15.82 3.82
C ILE A 172 -15.58 -16.39 5.18
N VAL A 173 -16.29 -17.42 5.68
CA VAL A 173 -15.92 -18.13 6.91
C VAL A 173 -14.58 -18.86 6.77
N GLU A 174 -14.34 -19.52 5.64
CA GLU A 174 -13.06 -20.14 5.28
C GLU A 174 -11.93 -19.09 5.30
N ALA A 175 -12.09 -17.99 4.57
CA ALA A 175 -11.09 -16.93 4.45
C ALA A 175 -10.77 -16.24 5.79
N THR A 176 -11.74 -16.09 6.69
CA THR A 176 -11.46 -15.46 8.00
C THR A 176 -10.49 -16.26 8.89
N LYS A 177 -10.36 -17.58 8.68
CA LYS A 177 -9.42 -18.45 9.43
C LYS A 177 -7.96 -18.19 9.06
N ALA A 178 -7.72 -17.71 7.84
CA ALA A 178 -6.38 -17.36 7.37
C ALA A 178 -5.80 -16.12 8.06
N VAL A 179 -6.62 -15.26 8.69
CA VAL A 179 -6.12 -14.04 9.36
C VAL A 179 -5.27 -14.40 10.61
N PRO A 180 -5.72 -15.28 11.53
CA PRO A 180 -4.84 -15.87 12.55
C PRO A 180 -3.52 -16.42 12.02
N GLU A 181 -3.54 -17.26 10.98
CA GLU A 181 -2.33 -17.87 10.42
C GLU A 181 -1.36 -16.81 9.85
N LEU A 182 -1.88 -15.76 9.21
CA LEU A 182 -1.08 -14.63 8.71
C LEU A 182 -0.53 -13.75 9.84
N VAL A 183 -1.15 -13.73 11.03
CA VAL A 183 -0.58 -13.07 12.23
C VAL A 183 0.53 -13.94 12.82
N GLU A 184 0.32 -15.25 12.95
CA GLU A 184 1.35 -16.20 13.42
C GLU A 184 2.57 -16.25 12.48
N GLN A 185 2.36 -16.06 11.16
CA GLN A 185 3.44 -15.91 10.19
C GLN A 185 4.31 -14.68 10.46
N LEU A 186 3.71 -13.55 10.84
CA LEU A 186 4.43 -12.31 11.12
C LEU A 186 5.09 -12.32 12.50
N GLU A 187 4.52 -13.03 13.47
CA GLU A 187 5.02 -13.09 14.85
C GLU A 187 6.09 -14.17 15.06
N PHE A 188 5.97 -15.33 14.39
CA PHE A 188 6.82 -16.50 14.62
C PHE A 188 7.54 -17.02 13.36
N GLY A 189 7.24 -16.46 12.18
CA GLY A 189 7.76 -16.97 10.90
C GLY A 189 7.07 -18.25 10.39
N THR A 190 6.05 -18.75 11.10
CA THR A 190 5.31 -19.98 10.75
C THR A 190 4.57 -19.81 9.42
N PRO A 191 4.85 -20.60 8.38
CA PRO A 191 4.11 -20.49 7.12
C PRO A 191 2.65 -20.95 7.31
N PRO A 192 1.65 -20.25 6.75
CA PRO A 192 0.24 -20.61 6.91
C PRO A 192 -0.06 -21.98 6.30
N GLU A 193 -0.84 -22.81 7.01
CA GLU A 193 -1.34 -24.09 6.49
C GLU A 193 -2.29 -23.84 5.31
N THR A 194 -3.12 -22.82 5.39
CA THR A 194 -4.11 -22.40 4.38
C THR A 194 -3.46 -21.81 3.14
N ASN A 195 -3.99 -22.16 1.96
CA ASN A 195 -3.54 -21.63 0.67
C ASN A 195 -4.10 -20.22 0.42
N ILE A 196 -3.47 -19.22 1.03
CA ILE A 196 -3.83 -17.78 0.94
C ILE A 196 -3.99 -17.32 -0.52
N ALA A 197 -3.11 -17.75 -1.42
CA ALA A 197 -3.18 -17.40 -2.85
C ALA A 197 -4.46 -17.95 -3.53
N GLN A 198 -4.83 -19.20 -3.24
CA GLN A 198 -6.11 -19.76 -3.70
C GLN A 198 -7.32 -19.02 -3.13
N LEU A 199 -7.27 -18.56 -1.87
CA LEU A 199 -8.33 -17.71 -1.32
C LEU A 199 -8.45 -16.37 -2.07
N MET A 200 -7.34 -15.71 -2.41
CA MET A 200 -7.37 -14.48 -3.21
C MET A 200 -7.95 -14.71 -4.63
N VAL A 201 -7.60 -15.82 -5.27
CA VAL A 201 -8.15 -16.21 -6.59
C VAL A 201 -9.66 -16.47 -6.50
N ARG A 202 -10.13 -17.23 -5.49
CA ARG A 202 -11.56 -17.50 -5.26
C ARG A 202 -12.34 -16.21 -4.93
N ALA A 203 -11.78 -15.33 -4.10
CA ALA A 203 -12.35 -14.01 -3.82
C ALA A 203 -12.53 -13.17 -5.09
N LYS A 204 -11.52 -13.15 -5.97
CA LYS A 204 -11.61 -12.47 -7.29
C LYS A 204 -12.71 -13.09 -8.16
N GLY A 205 -12.78 -14.41 -8.27
CA GLY A 205 -13.85 -15.09 -9.00
C GLY A 205 -15.25 -14.68 -8.51
N PHE A 206 -15.48 -14.67 -7.19
CA PHE A 206 -16.75 -14.22 -6.61
C PHE A 206 -17.02 -12.73 -6.86
N VAL A 207 -16.00 -11.86 -6.81
CA VAL A 207 -16.14 -10.43 -7.13
C VAL A 207 -16.52 -10.23 -8.60
N ASP A 208 -15.93 -10.96 -9.52
CA ASP A 208 -16.16 -10.87 -10.97
C ASP A 208 -17.48 -11.53 -11.40
N GLY A 209 -18.04 -12.42 -10.57
CA GLY A 209 -19.33 -13.11 -10.80
C GLY A 209 -19.19 -14.50 -11.44
N ASP A 210 -18.02 -15.10 -11.38
CA ASP A 210 -17.74 -16.44 -11.91
C ASP A 210 -18.55 -17.53 -11.16
N PRO A 211 -19.40 -18.32 -11.85
CA PRO A 211 -20.12 -19.44 -11.21
C PRO A 211 -19.18 -20.56 -10.71
N HIS A 212 -17.95 -20.63 -11.21
CA HIS A 212 -16.93 -21.60 -10.77
C HIS A 212 -16.06 -21.10 -9.60
N ALA A 213 -16.25 -19.85 -9.14
CA ALA A 213 -15.53 -19.28 -8.00
C ALA A 213 -15.45 -20.17 -6.73
N PRO A 214 -16.49 -20.94 -6.34
CA PRO A 214 -16.39 -21.86 -5.20
C PRO A 214 -15.31 -22.93 -5.34
N ILE A 215 -15.04 -23.38 -6.59
CA ILE A 215 -14.20 -24.54 -6.94
C ILE A 215 -12.88 -24.15 -7.62
N LEU A 216 -12.53 -22.87 -7.72
CA LEU A 216 -11.24 -22.46 -8.31
C LEU A 216 -10.08 -23.02 -7.48
N VAL A 217 -9.19 -23.76 -8.14
CA VAL A 217 -7.94 -24.26 -7.58
C VAL A 217 -6.80 -23.43 -8.15
N HIS A 218 -5.98 -22.89 -7.25
CA HIS A 218 -4.67 -22.33 -7.56
C HIS A 218 -3.66 -23.16 -6.78
N ALA A 219 -2.65 -23.72 -7.45
CA ALA A 219 -1.62 -24.48 -6.77
C ALA A 219 -0.94 -23.59 -5.70
N ARG A 220 -0.73 -24.12 -4.51
CA ARG A 220 0.31 -23.56 -3.63
C ARG A 220 1.63 -23.68 -4.41
N PRO A 221 2.41 -22.61 -4.57
CA PRO A 221 3.78 -22.75 -5.07
C PRO A 221 4.49 -23.77 -4.18
N GLU A 222 5.05 -24.83 -4.77
CA GLU A 222 5.90 -25.72 -3.98
C GLU A 222 7.05 -24.91 -3.38
N PRO A 223 7.51 -25.23 -2.16
CA PRO A 223 8.69 -24.58 -1.61
C PRO A 223 9.88 -24.97 -2.48
N ALA A 224 10.22 -24.10 -3.43
CA ALA A 224 11.39 -24.25 -4.28
C ALA A 224 12.59 -24.50 -3.37
N SER A 225 13.24 -25.66 -3.54
CA SER A 225 14.54 -25.92 -2.93
C SER A 225 15.45 -24.75 -3.24
N SER A 226 16.08 -24.16 -2.22
CA SER A 226 16.74 -22.86 -2.30
C SER A 226 18.07 -22.89 -3.07
N GLU A 227 18.02 -23.30 -4.33
CA GLU A 227 18.96 -22.83 -5.33
C GLU A 227 18.61 -21.37 -5.60
N ALA A 228 19.54 -20.47 -5.25
CA ALA A 228 19.39 -19.06 -5.51
C ALA A 228 19.65 -18.76 -7.00
N GLU A 229 18.73 -19.23 -7.85
CA GLU A 229 18.52 -18.62 -9.16
C GLU A 229 18.12 -17.16 -8.90
N GLY A 230 19.12 -16.29 -8.89
CA GLY A 230 18.90 -14.86 -8.79
C GLY A 230 18.05 -14.44 -9.97
N ILE A 231 16.78 -14.13 -9.69
CA ILE A 231 15.83 -13.65 -10.70
C ILE A 231 16.42 -12.37 -11.28
N SER A 232 17.08 -12.51 -12.43
CA SER A 232 17.41 -11.40 -13.28
C SER A 232 16.09 -10.75 -13.65
N PHE A 233 15.80 -9.61 -13.04
CA PHE A 233 14.84 -8.66 -13.60
C PHE A 233 15.47 -8.13 -14.89
N GLU A 234 15.39 -8.95 -15.95
CA GLU A 234 15.72 -8.58 -17.33
C GLU A 234 14.64 -7.61 -17.80
N MET A 235 14.72 -6.40 -17.26
CA MET A 235 13.98 -5.23 -17.69
C MET A 235 14.23 -5.08 -19.19
N ASP A 236 13.15 -4.94 -19.97
CA ASP A 236 13.24 -4.64 -21.40
C ASP A 236 14.28 -3.52 -21.60
N PRO A 237 15.34 -3.72 -22.41
CA PRO A 237 16.40 -2.73 -22.56
C PRO A 237 15.89 -1.39 -23.06
N VAL A 238 14.75 -1.35 -23.77
CA VAL A 238 14.07 -0.11 -24.16
C VAL A 238 13.43 0.58 -22.96
N LEU A 239 12.80 -0.18 -22.05
CA LEU A 239 12.19 0.37 -20.83
C LEU A 239 13.26 0.81 -19.81
N LEU A 240 14.38 0.09 -19.73
CA LEU A 240 15.55 0.47 -18.95
C LEU A 240 16.19 1.76 -19.47
N ASP A 241 16.35 1.89 -20.78
CA ASP A 241 16.85 3.12 -21.44
C ASP A 241 15.93 4.33 -21.18
N ILE A 242 14.61 4.15 -21.30
CA ILE A 242 13.61 5.17 -20.94
C ILE A 242 13.74 5.56 -19.46
N PHE A 243 13.84 4.58 -18.56
CA PHE A 243 13.96 4.83 -17.11
C PHE A 243 15.25 5.58 -16.76
N ILE A 244 16.39 5.22 -17.35
CA ILE A 244 17.67 5.90 -17.17
C ILE A 244 17.57 7.35 -17.66
N LYS A 245 17.08 7.57 -18.88
CA LYS A 245 16.97 8.92 -19.48
C LYS A 245 16.02 9.85 -18.73
N GLU A 246 14.90 9.32 -18.24
CA GLU A 246 13.96 10.12 -17.43
C GLU A 246 14.52 10.41 -16.03
N THR A 247 15.18 9.43 -15.41
CA THR A 247 15.83 9.62 -14.09
C THR A 247 16.98 10.64 -14.18
N GLN A 248 17.81 10.57 -15.22
CA GLN A 248 18.86 11.57 -15.49
C GLN A 248 18.28 12.98 -15.68
N ARG A 249 17.14 13.11 -16.39
CA ARG A 249 16.44 14.39 -16.57
C ARG A 249 15.95 14.95 -15.23
N HIS A 250 15.28 14.13 -14.42
CA HIS A 250 14.83 14.53 -13.08
C HIS A 250 16.01 14.92 -12.18
N LEU A 251 17.11 14.14 -12.19
CA LEU A 251 18.29 14.46 -11.40
C LEU A 251 18.93 15.79 -11.83
N LYS A 252 18.97 16.09 -13.13
CA LYS A 252 19.43 17.39 -13.63
C LYS A 252 18.57 18.54 -13.11
N VAL A 253 17.25 18.41 -13.09
CA VAL A 253 16.36 19.45 -12.54
C VAL A 253 16.63 19.71 -11.06
N ILE A 254 16.95 18.66 -10.28
CA ILE A 254 17.33 18.79 -8.87
C ILE A 254 18.70 19.47 -8.74
N TYR A 255 19.72 19.04 -9.50
CA TYR A 255 21.04 19.69 -9.49
C TYR A 255 20.99 21.17 -9.91
N ASP A 256 20.22 21.49 -10.96
CA ASP A 256 20.00 22.88 -11.42
C ASP A 256 19.36 23.73 -10.31
N TYR A 257 18.40 23.15 -9.56
CA TYR A 257 17.75 23.82 -8.43
C TYR A 257 18.69 24.02 -7.24
N LEU A 258 19.51 23.01 -6.90
CA LEU A 258 20.49 23.11 -5.81
C LEU A 258 21.60 24.12 -6.14
N ASP A 259 22.13 24.11 -7.36
CA ASP A 259 23.12 25.09 -7.82
C ASP A 259 22.54 26.52 -7.82
N ALA A 260 21.27 26.68 -8.24
CA ALA A 260 20.56 27.95 -8.12
C ALA A 260 20.40 28.41 -6.65
N CYS A 261 20.08 27.50 -5.72
CA CYS A 261 19.98 27.79 -4.29
C CYS A 261 21.34 28.09 -3.62
N ASN A 262 22.43 27.52 -4.13
CA ASN A 262 23.78 27.78 -3.65
C ASN A 262 24.31 29.13 -4.19
N ARG A 263 23.86 29.57 -5.38
CA ARG A 263 24.22 30.86 -5.98
C ARG A 263 23.28 32.02 -5.62
N SER A 264 22.08 31.77 -5.11
CA SER A 264 21.09 32.78 -4.73
C SER A 264 19.98 32.22 -3.83
N ARG A 265 19.23 33.09 -3.14
CA ARG A 265 18.06 32.67 -2.35
C ARG A 265 17.03 31.92 -3.24
N PRO A 266 16.30 30.93 -2.70
CA PRO A 266 15.48 30.02 -3.49
C PRO A 266 14.40 30.76 -4.32
N PRO A 267 14.10 30.27 -5.54
CA PRO A 267 13.23 30.97 -6.50
C PRO A 267 11.75 30.98 -6.12
N TYR A 268 11.34 30.25 -5.08
CA TYR A 268 9.98 30.21 -4.55
C TYR A 268 10.00 30.52 -3.05
N GLN A 269 8.98 31.25 -2.57
CA GLN A 269 8.77 31.45 -1.14
C GLN A 269 8.24 30.16 -0.52
N ILE A 270 9.00 29.59 0.40
CA ILE A 270 8.50 28.56 1.32
C ILE A 270 7.62 29.29 2.34
N THR A 271 6.31 29.06 2.28
CA THR A 271 5.37 29.47 3.34
C THR A 271 5.31 28.39 4.43
N ASP A 272 5.20 28.84 5.68
CA ASP A 272 5.04 27.97 6.88
C ASP A 272 3.76 27.11 6.84
#